data_AF-A0A9J6H6L6-F1
#
_entry.id   AF-A0A9J6H6L6-F1
#
_cell.length_a   1.000
_cell.length_b   1.000
_cell.length_c   1.000
_cell.angle_alpha   90.00
_cell.angle_beta   90.00
_cell.angle_gamma   90.00
#
_symmetry.space_group_name_H-M   'P 1'
#
loop_
_entity.id
_entity.type
_entity.pdbx_description
1 polymer ?
#
loop_
_entity_poly.entity_id
_entity_poly.type
_entity_poly.pdbx_seq_one_letter_code
_entity_poly.pdbx_strand_id
1 'polypeptide(L)'
;MMTLQDGSDDTANVTDSSLKMRSDTIDLADQSLVVDISDALSERDKVKFTVHTKTTLSDFQKPEFSVLRQHEEFIWLHDALDESEDYAG
;
A
#
# COMPACT_ATOMS: atom_id res chain seq x y z
N MET A 1 -44.79 17.11 26.40
CA MET A 1 -44.47 17.68 25.07
C MET A 1 -43.16 18.43 25.18
N MET A 2 -42.18 18.00 24.38
CA MET A 2 -41.08 18.73 23.71
C MET A 2 -40.37 19.91 24.41
N THR A 3 -39.06 19.69 24.68
CA THR A 3 -37.85 20.51 24.39
C THR A 3 -37.83 22.00 24.76
N LEU A 4 -36.74 22.56 25.32
CA LEU A 4 -35.52 22.85 24.58
C LEU A 4 -34.31 23.02 25.52
N GLN A 5 -33.20 22.42 25.09
CA GLN A 5 -31.86 22.56 25.63
C GLN A 5 -31.22 23.79 24.98
N ASP A 6 -30.75 24.74 25.78
CA ASP A 6 -30.03 25.93 25.32
C ASP A 6 -28.60 25.53 24.96
N GLY A 7 -28.20 25.82 23.73
CA GLY A 7 -26.92 25.50 23.14
C GLY A 7 -25.90 26.60 23.43
N SER A 8 -24.77 26.22 24.03
CA SER A 8 -23.56 27.04 24.05
C SER A 8 -22.60 26.51 22.99
N ASP A 9 -22.49 27.24 21.88
CA ASP A 9 -21.51 27.04 20.81
C ASP A 9 -20.11 27.53 21.18
N ASP A 10 -19.13 26.84 20.60
CA ASP A 10 -17.79 27.29 20.20
C ASP A 10 -16.79 27.81 21.25
N THR A 11 -15.85 26.94 21.59
CA THR A 11 -14.44 27.32 21.62
C THR A 11 -13.63 26.26 20.89
N ALA A 12 -13.28 26.60 19.65
CA ALA A 12 -12.33 25.89 18.82
C ALA A 12 -10.96 25.81 19.52
N ASN A 13 -10.59 24.61 19.97
CA ASN A 13 -9.19 24.28 20.25
C ASN A 13 -8.64 23.45 19.08
N VAL A 14 -8.31 24.12 17.98
CA VAL A 14 -7.52 23.52 16.91
C VAL A 14 -6.05 23.88 17.17
N THR A 15 -5.47 23.22 18.18
CA THR A 15 -4.01 23.14 18.26
C THR A 15 -3.53 22.17 17.19
N ASP A 16 -3.13 22.76 16.07
CA ASP A 16 -2.04 22.29 15.22
C ASP A 16 -0.90 21.71 16.06
N SER A 17 -0.17 20.73 15.52
CA SER A 17 0.92 19.96 16.16
C SER A 17 0.51 18.66 16.86
N SER A 18 0.07 17.67 16.10
CA SER A 18 0.57 16.33 16.37
C SER A 18 0.70 15.58 15.07
N LEU A 19 1.96 15.50 14.62
CA LEU A 19 2.54 14.42 13.85
C LEU A 19 1.52 13.30 13.66
N LYS A 20 0.96 13.23 12.44
CA LYS A 20 0.16 12.10 11.98
C LYS A 20 1.09 10.90 12.11
N MET A 21 1.10 10.30 13.30
CA MET A 21 1.73 9.01 13.57
C MET A 21 1.12 8.13 12.50
N ARG A 22 1.91 7.85 11.47
CA ARG A 22 1.63 6.69 10.65
C ARG A 22 1.60 5.58 11.68
N SER A 23 0.40 5.05 11.91
CA SER A 23 0.23 3.91 12.78
C SER A 23 1.02 2.81 12.10
N ASP A 24 2.29 2.71 12.45
CA ASP A 24 3.13 1.56 12.14
C ASP A 24 2.55 0.44 13.01
N THR A 25 1.47 -0.18 12.52
CA THR A 25 1.09 -1.51 12.94
C THR A 25 2.27 -2.40 12.60
N ILE A 26 3.11 -2.64 13.60
CA ILE A 26 4.21 -3.60 13.54
C ILE A 26 3.55 -4.96 13.37
N ASP A 27 3.47 -5.43 12.12
CA ASP A 27 3.01 -6.76 11.82
C ASP A 27 4.13 -7.73 12.22
N LEU A 28 3.92 -8.43 13.34
CA LEU A 28 4.87 -9.34 13.97
C LEU A 28 4.85 -10.72 13.30
N ALA A 29 4.68 -10.76 11.99
CA ALA A 29 4.87 -11.94 11.17
C ALA A 29 6.24 -11.80 10.52
N ASP A 30 7.07 -12.84 10.59
CA ASP A 30 8.26 -12.96 9.75
C ASP A 30 7.80 -12.91 8.28
N GLN A 31 7.75 -11.71 7.70
CA GLN A 31 7.31 -11.51 6.33
C GLN A 31 8.40 -12.08 5.41
N SER A 32 8.27 -13.37 5.10
CA SER A 32 9.21 -14.07 4.23
C SER A 32 9.27 -13.48 2.83
N LEU A 33 8.22 -12.77 2.42
CA LEU A 33 8.15 -11.99 1.19
C LEU A 33 7.47 -10.65 1.50
N VAL A 34 8.17 -9.56 1.22
CA VAL A 34 7.69 -8.18 1.32
C VAL A 34 7.80 -7.56 -0.08
N VAL A 35 6.70 -6.97 -0.56
CA VAL A 35 6.66 -6.28 -1.85
C VAL A 35 6.04 -4.90 -1.63
N ASP A 36 6.74 -3.86 -2.09
CA ASP A 36 6.26 -2.48 -2.02
C ASP A 36 6.51 -1.71 -3.33
N ILE A 37 5.84 -0.58 -3.48
CA ILE A 37 6.05 0.34 -4.59
C ILE A 37 6.87 1.51 -4.06
N SER A 38 8.17 1.47 -4.33
CA SER A 38 9.15 2.45 -3.86
C SER A 38 9.07 3.79 -4.61
N ASP A 39 8.66 3.76 -5.89
CA ASP A 39 8.49 4.95 -6.73
C ASP A 39 7.45 4.70 -7.83
N ALA A 40 6.85 5.78 -8.33
CA ALA A 40 5.96 5.77 -9.47
C ALA A 40 6.21 6.99 -10.36
N LEU A 41 6.64 6.74 -11.59
CA LEU A 41 6.89 7.74 -12.60
C LEU A 41 5.72 7.80 -13.59
N SER A 42 5.04 8.95 -13.63
CA SER A 42 4.07 9.25 -14.68
C SER A 42 4.80 9.81 -15.90
N GLU A 43 4.65 9.13 -17.02
CA GLU A 43 4.93 9.68 -18.35
C GLU A 43 3.62 10.25 -18.93
N ARG A 44 3.60 10.67 -20.20
CA ARG A 44 2.41 11.31 -20.78
C ARG A 44 1.17 10.40 -20.78
N ASP A 45 1.35 9.14 -21.16
CA ASP A 45 0.24 8.19 -21.35
C ASP A 45 0.41 6.90 -20.54
N LYS A 46 1.53 6.76 -19.82
CA LYS A 46 1.91 5.52 -19.13
C LYS A 46 2.45 5.83 -17.74
N VAL A 47 2.19 4.91 -16.81
CA VAL A 47 2.77 4.93 -15.47
C VAL A 47 3.75 3.77 -15.33
N LYS A 48 4.95 4.06 -14.84
CA LYS A 48 5.98 3.08 -14.50
C LYS A 48 6.14 3.03 -12.99
N PHE A 49 6.01 1.84 -12.42
CA PHE A 49 6.17 1.57 -11.01
C PHE A 49 7.51 0.90 -10.76
N THR A 50 8.24 1.34 -9.75
CA THR A 50 9.40 0.63 -9.23
C THR A 50 8.93 -0.31 -8.13
N VAL A 51 8.73 -1.57 -8.49
CA VAL A 51 8.35 -2.64 -7.55
C VAL A 51 9.61 -3.10 -6.84
N HIS A 52 9.66 -2.89 -5.53
CA HIS A 52 10.72 -3.34 -4.66
C HIS A 52 10.28 -4.61 -3.93
N THR A 53 11.16 -5.59 -3.89
CA THR A 53 10.89 -6.87 -3.23
C THR A 53 12.04 -7.21 -2.30
N LYS A 54 11.69 -7.60 -1.07
CA LYS A 54 12.58 -8.18 -0.06
C LYS A 54 12.04 -9.54 0.33
N THR A 55 12.88 -10.56 0.36
CA THR A 55 12.45 -11.93 0.61
C THR A 55 13.53 -12.76 1.29
N THR A 56 13.11 -13.72 2.10
CA THR A 56 13.95 -14.76 2.69
C THR A 56 13.76 -16.12 2.01
N LEU A 57 12.87 -16.21 1.02
CA LEU A 57 12.58 -17.44 0.28
C LEU A 57 13.72 -17.80 -0.68
N SER A 58 14.12 -19.07 -0.69
CA SER A 58 15.24 -19.57 -1.52
C SER A 58 14.95 -19.66 -3.02
N ASP A 59 13.67 -19.58 -3.41
CA ASP A 59 13.26 -19.66 -4.81
C ASP A 59 13.62 -18.40 -5.62
N PHE A 60 13.90 -17.30 -4.92
CA PHE A 60 14.38 -16.07 -5.52
C PHE A 60 15.90 -16.05 -5.63
N GLN A 61 16.41 -15.57 -6.76
CA GLN A 61 17.86 -15.48 -7.00
C GLN A 61 18.56 -14.49 -6.06
N LYS A 62 17.85 -13.48 -5.59
CA LYS A 62 18.38 -12.42 -4.72
C LYS A 62 17.40 -12.15 -3.57
N PRO A 63 17.90 -11.89 -2.36
CA PRO A 63 17.06 -11.56 -1.21
C PRO A 63 16.40 -10.18 -1.33
N GLU A 64 16.95 -9.30 -2.19
CA GLU A 64 16.42 -7.96 -2.42
C GLU A 64 16.66 -7.53 -3.87
N PHE A 65 15.63 -7.01 -4.53
CA PHE A 65 15.73 -6.50 -5.90
C PHE A 65 14.58 -5.54 -6.22
N SER A 66 14.78 -4.71 -7.25
CA SER A 66 13.75 -3.80 -7.76
C SER A 66 13.61 -3.95 -9.27
N VAL A 67 12.38 -3.87 -9.75
CA VAL A 67 12.05 -3.95 -11.19
C VAL A 67 11.07 -2.85 -11.57
N LEU A 68 11.17 -2.38 -12.81
CA LEU A 68 10.20 -1.44 -13.38
C LEU A 68 9.05 -2.21 -14.02
N ARG A 69 7.82 -1.83 -13.68
CA ARG A 69 6.58 -2.41 -14.23
C ARG A 69 5.61 -1.35 -14.70
N GLN A 70 4.88 -1.63 -15.77
CA GLN A 70 3.79 -0.79 -16.26
C GLN A 70 2.44 -1.28 -15.75
N HIS A 71 1.44 -0.40 -15.73
CA HIS A 71 0.07 -0.77 -15.34
C HIS A 71 -0.45 -2.01 -16.09
N GLU A 72 -0.21 -2.09 -17.40
CA GLU A 72 -0.62 -3.22 -18.25
C GLU A 72 -0.06 -4.57 -17.77
N GLU A 73 1.12 -4.60 -17.15
CA GLU A 73 1.72 -5.84 -16.64
C GLU A 73 1.01 -6.34 -15.38
N PHE A 74 0.47 -5.44 -14.55
CA PHE A 74 -0.33 -5.82 -13.39
C PHE A 74 -1.69 -6.40 -13.80
N ILE A 75 -2.30 -5.82 -14.84
CA ILE A 75 -3.56 -6.35 -15.40
C ILE A 75 -3.30 -7.76 -15.96
N TRP A 76 -2.26 -7.93 -16.76
CA TRP A 76 -1.89 -9.25 -17.29
C TRP A 76 -1.63 -10.27 -16.18
N LEU A 77 -0.89 -9.89 -15.13
CA LEU A 77 -0.62 -10.79 -14.00
C LEU A 77 -1.92 -11.19 -13.29
N HIS A 78 -2.83 -10.25 -13.06
CA HIS A 78 -4.14 -10.53 -12.46
C HIS A 78 -4.92 -11.54 -13.32
N ASP A 79 -5.05 -11.28 -14.61
CA ASP A 79 -5.80 -12.14 -15.53
C ASP A 79 -5.19 -13.55 -15.59
N ALA A 80 -3.85 -13.66 -15.62
CA ALA A 80 -3.17 -14.95 -15.63
C ALA A 80 -3.37 -15.77 -14.34
N LEU A 81 -3.50 -15.10 -13.19
CA LEU A 81 -3.78 -15.75 -11.91
C LEU A 81 -5.26 -16.17 -11.81
N ASP A 82 -6.18 -15.37 -12.35
CA ASP A 82 -7.62 -15.67 -12.36
C ASP A 82 -7.95 -16.83 -13.32
N GLU A 83 -7.26 -16.92 -14.46
CA GLU A 83 -7.45 -17.99 -15.45
C GLU A 83 -6.86 -19.34 -15.02
N SER A 84 -5.93 -19.37 -14.06
CA SER A 84 -5.21 -20.59 -13.66
C SER A 84 -4.92 -20.63 -12.16
N GLU A 85 -5.78 -21.34 -11.42
CA GLU A 85 -5.69 -21.54 -9.96
C GLU A 85 -4.35 -22.15 -9.51
N ASP A 86 -3.63 -22.88 -10.38
CA ASP A 86 -2.31 -23.45 -10.08
C ASP A 86 -1.23 -22.39 -9.77
N TYR A 87 -1.47 -21.12 -10.11
CA TYR A 87 -0.55 -20.01 -9.84
C TYR A 87 -0.89 -19.21 -8.58
N ALA A 88 -1.98 -19.55 -7.87
CA ALA A 88 -2.45 -18.80 -6.70
C ALA A 88 -1.56 -18.96 -5.44
N GLY A 89 -0.59 -19.88 -5.47
CA GLY A 89 0.36 -20.12 -4.38
C GLY A 89 0.01 -21.34 -3.53
#